data_AF-A0A846H5F8-F1
#
_entry.id   AF-A0A846H5F8-F1
#
_cell.length_a   1.000
_cell.length_b   1.000
_cell.length_c   1.000
_cell.angle_alpha   90.00
_cell.angle_beta   90.00
_cell.angle_gamma   90.00
#
_symmetry.space_group_name_H-M   'P 1'
#
loop_
_entity.id
_entity.type
_entity.pdbx_description
1 polymer ?
#
loop_
_entity_poly.entity_id
_entity_poly.type
_entity_poly.pdbx_seq_one_letter_code
_entity_poly.pdbx_strand_id
1 'polypeptide(L)'
;MELAQSILTEILYILIYGFSTIFIFLFLLEISVAFEKHCNYSTSTSRAVATTKTVAKKSNSQISKSNVNLPHTSKQPTVQQLRKKCSQTGIKWSYAIQEPQSGKKRHLNRQEMLIALTQIKQSA
;
A
#
# COMPACT_ATOMS: atom_id res chain seq x y z
N MET A 1 -0.41 18.21 58.30
CA MET A 1 -0.50 16.90 57.61
C MET A 1 -1.25 17.02 56.28
N GLU A 2 -2.29 17.85 56.21
CA GLU A 2 -3.17 17.98 55.03
C GLU A 2 -2.49 18.55 53.78
N LEU A 3 -1.57 19.52 53.93
CA LEU A 3 -0.85 20.12 52.80
C LEU A 3 0.00 19.10 52.04
N ALA A 4 0.69 18.21 52.76
CA ALA A 4 1.55 17.19 52.17
C ALA A 4 0.74 16.14 51.38
N GLN A 5 -0.46 15.78 51.88
CA GLN A 5 -1.36 14.88 51.16
C GLN A 5 -1.92 15.55 49.90
N SER A 6 -2.32 16.82 49.97
CA SER A 6 -2.81 17.57 48.81
C SER A 6 -1.75 17.65 47.70
N ILE A 7 -0.50 18.00 48.04
CA ILE A 7 0.60 18.09 47.09
C ILE A 7 0.89 16.72 46.47
N LEU A 8 0.87 15.65 47.27
CA LEU A 8 1.12 14.29 46.79
C LEU A 8 0.01 13.82 45.83
N THR A 9 -1.26 14.15 46.11
CA THR A 9 -2.37 13.84 45.21
C THR A 9 -2.27 14.62 43.90
N GLU A 10 -1.88 15.89 43.95
CA GLU A 10 -1.72 16.72 42.75
C GLU A 10 -0.58 16.22 41.86
N ILE A 11 0.57 15.88 42.46
CA ILE A 11 1.70 15.25 41.74
C ILE A 11 1.26 13.92 41.14
N LEU A 12 0.56 13.08 41.90
CA LEU A 12 0.09 11.78 41.42
C LEU A 12 -0.89 11.95 40.25
N TYR A 13 -1.78 12.93 40.31
CA TYR A 13 -2.70 13.25 39.23
C TYR A 13 -1.95 13.67 37.97
N ILE A 14 -1.01 14.60 38.09
CA ILE A 14 -0.19 15.04 36.94
C ILE A 14 0.64 13.88 36.39
N LEU A 15 1.17 13.01 37.24
CA LEU A 15 2.01 11.90 36.81
C LEU A 15 1.19 10.83 36.09
N ILE A 16 0.01 10.46 36.61
CA ILE A 16 -0.86 9.48 35.96
C ILE A 16 -1.46 10.06 34.67
N TYR A 17 -2.12 11.22 34.74
CA TYR A 17 -2.83 11.78 33.59
C TYR A 17 -1.87 12.41 32.57
N GLY A 18 -0.82 13.09 33.03
CA GLY A 18 0.20 13.68 32.16
C GLY A 18 1.00 12.60 31.45
N PHE A 19 1.47 11.57 32.17
CA PHE A 19 2.21 10.49 31.51
C PHE A 19 1.31 9.66 30.59
N SER A 20 0.06 9.39 30.99
CA SER A 20 -0.89 8.67 30.13
C SER A 20 -1.21 9.44 28.85
N THR A 21 -1.43 10.75 28.93
CA THR A 21 -1.69 11.56 27.73
C THR A 21 -0.48 11.57 26.80
N ILE A 22 0.73 11.80 27.32
CA ILE A 22 1.98 11.76 26.54
C ILE A 22 2.16 10.38 25.90
N PHE A 23 1.95 9.30 26.65
CA PHE A 23 2.07 7.93 26.15
C PHE A 23 1.08 7.65 25.02
N ILE A 24 -0.18 8.05 25.17
CA ILE A 24 -1.20 7.92 24.12
C ILE A 24 -0.79 8.74 22.89
N PHE A 25 -0.29 9.97 23.06
CA PHE A 25 0.20 10.78 21.93
C PHE A 25 1.37 10.12 21.20
N LEU A 26 2.35 9.60 21.93
CA LEU A 26 3.49 8.88 21.33
C LEU A 26 3.01 7.64 20.56
N PHE A 27 2.10 6.87 21.12
CA PHE A 27 1.52 5.70 20.47
C PHE A 27 0.75 6.06 19.19
N LEU A 28 -0.08 7.10 19.24
CA LEU A 28 -0.81 7.60 18.07
C LEU A 28 0.14 8.15 17.01
N LEU A 29 1.22 8.83 17.41
CA LEU A 29 2.24 9.34 16.50
C LEU A 29 2.95 8.18 15.79
N GLU A 30 3.34 7.15 16.54
CA GLU A 30 4.00 5.96 15.98
C GLU A 30 3.09 5.23 14.99
N ILE A 31 1.81 5.04 15.33
CA ILE A 31 0.81 4.49 14.41
C ILE A 31 0.64 5.38 13.18
N SER A 32 0.58 6.70 13.36
CA SER A 32 0.41 7.65 12.25
C SER A 32 1.60 7.63 11.30
N VAL A 33 2.82 7.57 11.82
CA VAL A 33 4.06 7.47 11.02
C VAL A 33 4.14 6.11 10.31
N ALA A 34 3.78 5.01 10.99
CA ALA A 34 3.72 3.69 10.38
C ALA A 34 2.64 3.61 9.29
N PHE A 35 1.48 4.23 9.54
CA PHE A 35 0.39 4.34 8.57
C PHE A 35 0.81 5.18 7.38
N GLU A 36 1.47 6.33 7.59
CA GLU A 36 2.00 7.15 6.51
C GLU A 36 3.02 6.37 5.67
N LYS A 37 3.92 5.61 6.30
CA LYS A 37 4.88 4.76 5.59
C LYS A 37 4.19 3.69 4.74
N HIS A 38 3.13 3.07 5.26
CA HIS A 38 2.35 2.07 4.54
C HIS A 38 1.48 2.69 3.43
N CYS A 39 0.93 3.88 3.66
CA CYS A 39 0.16 4.64 2.69
C CYS A 39 1.03 5.22 1.59
N ASN A 40 2.24 5.73 1.87
CA ASN A 40 3.18 6.21 0.85
C ASN A 40 3.70 5.08 -0.05
N TYR A 41 3.78 3.84 0.46
CA TYR A 41 4.00 2.67 -0.38
C TYR A 41 2.82 2.41 -1.34
N SER A 42 1.59 2.71 -0.92
CA SER A 42 0.37 2.55 -1.71
C SER A 42 0.06 3.74 -2.65
N THR A 43 0.40 4.98 -2.29
CA THR A 43 0.11 6.19 -3.07
C THR A 43 1.18 6.53 -4.10
N SER A 44 2.38 5.94 -4.05
CA SER A 44 3.30 5.96 -5.21
C SER A 44 2.69 5.30 -6.46
N THR A 45 1.67 4.45 -6.28
CA THR A 45 0.90 3.83 -7.38
C THR A 45 -0.39 4.57 -7.72
N SER A 46 -0.80 5.60 -6.95
CA SER A 46 -2.12 6.25 -7.12
C SER A 46 -2.11 7.78 -7.25
N ARG A 47 -0.94 8.44 -7.36
CA ARG A 47 -0.85 9.86 -7.81
C ARG A 47 -0.85 10.05 -9.34
N ALA A 48 -1.23 9.04 -10.11
CA ALA A 48 -1.47 9.18 -11.55
C ALA A 48 -2.93 9.50 -11.92
N VAL A 49 -3.85 9.62 -10.96
CA VAL A 49 -5.28 9.85 -11.23
C VAL A 49 -5.88 10.86 -10.24
N ALA A 50 -5.28 12.05 -10.16
CA ALA A 50 -5.91 13.21 -9.53
C ALA A 50 -5.45 14.52 -10.21
N THR A 51 -5.40 14.53 -11.54
CA THR A 51 -5.22 15.76 -12.32
C THR A 51 -5.99 15.68 -13.63
N THR A 52 -7.31 15.65 -13.57
CA THR A 52 -8.13 16.16 -14.69
C THR A 52 -9.44 16.71 -14.16
N LYS A 53 -9.81 17.90 -14.67
CA LYS A 53 -10.89 18.81 -14.23
C LYS A 53 -10.39 19.71 -13.09
N THR A 54 -9.95 20.95 -13.32
CA THR A 54 -10.52 21.96 -14.22
C THR A 54 -9.52 23.13 -14.35
N VAL A 55 -9.62 23.87 -15.46
CA VAL A 55 -9.06 25.23 -15.72
C VAL A 55 -7.68 25.32 -16.41
N ALA A 56 -7.77 25.45 -17.73
CA ALA A 56 -7.01 26.33 -18.62
C ALA A 56 -5.71 26.99 -18.13
N LYS A 57 -4.62 26.86 -18.91
CA LYS A 57 -4.01 27.95 -19.71
C LYS A 57 -2.57 27.58 -20.14
N LYS A 58 -2.42 27.28 -21.43
CA LYS A 58 -1.33 27.67 -22.34
C LYS A 58 0.10 27.83 -21.74
N SER A 59 0.98 26.88 -22.05
CA SER A 59 2.31 27.23 -22.62
C SER A 59 3.02 26.03 -23.24
N ASN A 60 3.16 26.16 -24.55
CA ASN A 60 4.10 25.53 -25.47
C ASN A 60 5.49 25.28 -24.84
N SER A 61 6.04 24.08 -25.00
CA SER A 61 7.47 23.88 -25.32
C SER A 61 7.73 22.47 -25.81
N GLN A 62 8.29 22.46 -27.00
CA GLN A 62 8.55 21.37 -27.92
C GLN A 62 9.96 20.81 -27.63
N ILE A 63 10.05 19.48 -27.50
CA ILE A 63 11.11 18.57 -27.98
C ILE A 63 12.58 19.00 -27.78
N SER A 64 13.35 18.17 -27.07
CA SER A 64 14.69 17.81 -27.54
C SER A 64 15.01 16.35 -27.25
N LYS A 65 15.37 15.63 -28.32
CA LYS A 65 15.76 14.22 -28.36
C LYS A 65 17.22 14.12 -27.91
N SER A 66 17.57 13.12 -27.11
CA SER A 66 18.83 12.41 -27.34
C SER A 66 18.60 10.91 -27.14
N ASN A 67 19.05 10.18 -28.14
CA ASN A 67 18.78 8.78 -28.39
C ASN A 67 20.02 8.00 -27.95
N VAL A 68 19.88 7.14 -26.94
CA VAL A 68 20.85 6.08 -26.66
C VAL A 68 20.07 4.77 -26.70
N ASN A 69 20.29 4.03 -27.79
CA ASN A 69 19.68 2.73 -28.02
C ASN A 69 20.28 1.69 -27.05
N LEU A 70 19.45 1.11 -26.18
CA LEU A 70 19.51 -0.31 -25.82
C LEU A 70 18.15 -0.73 -25.19
N PRO A 71 17.64 -1.95 -25.48
CA PRO A 71 16.21 -2.22 -25.49
C PRO A 71 15.73 -2.87 -24.19
N HIS A 72 14.67 -2.32 -23.58
CA HIS A 72 13.83 -3.10 -22.66
C HIS A 72 12.36 -2.72 -22.78
N THR A 73 11.73 -3.38 -23.74
CA THR A 73 10.33 -3.75 -23.73
C THR A 73 9.95 -4.45 -22.42
N SER A 74 9.01 -3.87 -21.69
CA SER A 74 7.74 -4.49 -21.30
C SER A 74 7.24 -3.79 -20.05
N LYS A 75 6.18 -3.00 -20.19
CA LYS A 75 5.41 -2.53 -19.04
C LYS A 75 4.88 -3.79 -18.37
N GLN A 76 5.43 -4.12 -17.20
CA GLN A 76 5.00 -5.30 -16.46
C GLN A 76 3.47 -5.26 -16.30
N PRO A 77 2.74 -6.34 -16.63
CA PRO A 77 1.29 -6.33 -16.59
C PRO A 77 0.82 -6.08 -15.16
N THR A 78 -0.16 -5.19 -15.04
CA THR A 78 -0.80 -4.88 -13.76
C THR A 78 -1.56 -6.11 -13.24
N VAL A 79 -1.78 -6.19 -11.93
CA VAL A 79 -2.50 -7.32 -11.30
C VAL A 79 -3.90 -7.49 -11.90
N GLN A 80 -4.59 -6.38 -12.25
CA GLN A 80 -5.89 -6.44 -12.91
C GLN A 80 -5.81 -7.05 -14.32
N GLN A 81 -4.77 -6.71 -15.08
CA GLN A 81 -4.55 -7.32 -16.40
C GLN A 81 -4.22 -8.81 -16.29
N LEU A 82 -3.46 -9.22 -15.27
CA LEU A 82 -3.18 -10.63 -15.01
C LEU A 82 -4.45 -11.40 -14.62
N ARG A 83 -5.32 -10.84 -13.77
CA ARG A 83 -6.64 -11.44 -13.45
C ARG A 83 -7.50 -11.64 -14.69
N LYS A 84 -7.56 -10.64 -15.57
CA LYS A 84 -8.29 -10.76 -16.84
C LYS A 84 -7.71 -11.88 -17.70
N LYS A 85 -6.38 -11.92 -17.87
CA LYS A 85 -5.71 -12.98 -18.63
C LYS A 85 -5.96 -14.37 -18.04
N CYS A 86 -5.78 -14.54 -16.73
CA CYS A 86 -6.07 -15.81 -16.04
C CYS A 86 -7.52 -16.25 -16.25
N SER A 87 -8.47 -15.32 -16.19
CA SER A 87 -9.90 -15.63 -16.42
C SER A 87 -10.14 -16.07 -17.87
N GLN A 88 -9.49 -15.41 -18.85
CA GLN A 88 -9.59 -15.76 -20.27
C GLN A 88 -8.97 -17.12 -20.59
N THR A 89 -7.89 -17.50 -19.89
CA THR A 89 -7.21 -18.79 -20.07
C THR A 89 -7.78 -19.89 -19.18
N GLY A 90 -8.93 -19.67 -18.52
CA GLY A 90 -9.57 -20.67 -17.66
C GLY A 90 -8.85 -20.95 -16.33
N ILE A 91 -7.85 -20.15 -15.94
CA ILE A 91 -7.16 -20.27 -14.65
C ILE A 91 -8.06 -19.69 -13.55
N LYS A 92 -8.53 -20.55 -12.65
CA LYS A 92 -9.27 -20.15 -11.45
C LYS A 92 -8.34 -19.43 -10.47
N TRP A 93 -8.26 -18.12 -10.57
CA TRP A 93 -7.38 -17.29 -9.76
C TRP A 93 -8.00 -16.82 -8.43
N SER A 94 -9.33 -16.79 -8.36
CA SER A 94 -10.06 -16.41 -7.16
C SER A 94 -10.26 -17.62 -6.25
N TYR A 95 -9.94 -17.48 -4.95
CA TYR A 95 -10.09 -18.55 -3.96
C TYR A 95 -9.39 -19.86 -4.37
N ALA A 96 -8.24 -19.74 -5.05
CA ALA A 96 -7.53 -20.84 -5.65
C ALA A 96 -6.77 -21.68 -4.64
N ILE A 97 -6.26 -21.04 -3.59
CA ILE A 97 -5.42 -21.67 -2.57
C ILE A 97 -6.15 -21.67 -1.24
N GLN A 98 -6.23 -22.83 -0.61
CA GLN A 98 -6.72 -22.97 0.76
C GLN A 98 -5.50 -22.99 1.69
N GLU A 99 -5.46 -22.04 2.63
CA GLU A 99 -4.35 -21.97 3.57
C GLU A 99 -4.46 -23.11 4.59
N PRO A 100 -3.42 -23.93 4.77
CA PRO A 100 -3.51 -25.15 5.58
C PRO A 100 -3.73 -24.86 7.07
N GLN A 101 -3.30 -23.70 7.57
CA GLN A 101 -3.43 -23.35 8.98
C GLN A 101 -4.77 -22.70 9.34
N SER A 102 -5.35 -21.91 8.42
CA SER A 102 -6.57 -21.14 8.70
C SER A 102 -7.82 -21.68 8.01
N GLY A 103 -7.66 -22.59 7.05
CA GLY A 103 -8.73 -23.07 6.18
C GLY A 103 -9.32 -22.00 5.25
N LYS A 104 -8.81 -20.76 5.32
CA LYS A 104 -9.32 -19.64 4.51
C LYS A 104 -8.83 -19.77 3.09
N LYS A 105 -9.72 -19.47 2.14
CA LYS A 105 -9.41 -19.46 0.72
C LYS A 105 -8.84 -18.09 0.34
N ARG A 106 -7.68 -18.07 -0.32
CA ARG A 106 -7.02 -16.86 -0.83
C ARG A 106 -6.92 -16.85 -2.35
N HIS A 107 -6.79 -15.65 -2.91
CA HIS A 107 -6.51 -15.45 -4.33
C HIS A 107 -5.05 -15.80 -4.66
N LEU A 108 -4.79 -16.14 -5.93
CA LEU A 108 -3.43 -16.25 -6.44
C LEU A 108 -2.72 -14.90 -6.35
N ASN A 109 -1.49 -14.93 -5.84
CA ASN A 109 -0.57 -13.79 -5.86
C ASN A 109 -0.05 -13.57 -7.28
N ARG A 110 0.48 -12.39 -7.56
CA ARG A 110 1.01 -11.98 -8.86
C ARG A 110 1.99 -12.98 -9.47
N GLN A 111 2.92 -13.50 -8.67
CA GLN A 111 3.91 -14.48 -9.12
C GLN A 111 3.24 -15.82 -9.48
N GLU A 112 2.33 -16.30 -8.63
CA GLU A 112 1.58 -17.55 -8.86
C GLU A 112 0.73 -17.45 -10.15
N MET A 113 0.12 -16.29 -10.40
CA MET A 113 -0.62 -16.02 -11.65
C MET A 113 0.28 -16.04 -12.88
N LEU A 114 1.48 -15.46 -12.79
CA LEU A 114 2.45 -15.46 -13.89
C LEU A 114 2.91 -16.88 -14.22
N ILE A 115 3.23 -17.67 -13.18
CA ILE A 115 3.62 -19.08 -13.33
C ILE A 115 2.53 -19.88 -14.02
N ALA A 116 1.28 -19.74 -13.57
CA ALA A 116 0.14 -20.45 -14.16
C ALA A 116 -0.08 -20.06 -15.63
N LEU A 117 0.08 -18.78 -15.97
CA LEU A 117 0.00 -18.31 -17.37
C LEU A 117 1.16 -18.84 -18.23
N THR A 118 2.38 -18.92 -17.69
CA THR A 118 3.52 -19.49 -18.43
C THR A 118 3.38 -20.98 -18.66
N GLN A 119 2.82 -21.73 -17.70
CA GLN A 119 2.57 -23.17 -17.84
C GLN A 119 1.58 -23.44 -18.98
N ILE A 120 0.47 -22.70 -19.06
CA ILE A 120 -0.48 -22.85 -20.17
C ILE A 120 0.17 -22.55 -21.52
N LYS A 121 1.02 -21.51 -21.58
CA LYS A 121 1.72 -21.16 -22.83
C LYS A 121 2.73 -22.23 -23.27
N GLN A 122 3.28 -23.02 -22.35
CA GLN A 122 4.19 -24.12 -22.66
C GLN A 122 3.47 -25.41 -23.04
N SER A 123 2.18 -25.54 -22.73
CA SER A 123 1.37 -26.73 -23.02
C SER A 123 0.52 -26.61 -24.30
N ALA A 124 0.70 -25.55 -25.08
CA ALA A 124 0.06 -25.30 -26.38
C ALA A 124 1.12 -25.26 -27.47
#